data_AF-A0A6G3X046-F1
#
_entry.id   AF-A0A6G3X046-F1
#
_cell.length_a   1.000
_cell.length_b   1.000
_cell.length_c   1.000
_cell.angle_alpha   90.00
_cell.angle_beta   90.00
_cell.angle_gamma   90.00
#
_symmetry.space_group_name_H-M   'P 1'
#
loop_
_entity.id
_entity.type
_entity.pdbx_description
1 polymer ?
#
loop_
_entity_poly.entity_id
_entity_poly.type
_entity_poly.pdbx_seq_one_letter_code
_entity_poly.pdbx_strand_id
1 'polypeptide(L)'
;MTTPPDMTITDALDRADAALLARRLDARTCPPDLLGRMVRHPAARIRHLGLTLLAERADTPDAGGGGEGEGGAEARAGAGHLALVARLLPDSPGTSPEESLLLADLHARLGARRPRHRLPDWRAAALPARVRIAWLRAELLGDPTVLRTEPAGELLYRAVRESEAAEAHRPDRLVAELVDTGDPVLGTEALRLARDGLHAGL
;
A
#
# COMPACT_ATOMS: atom_id res chain seq x y z
N MET A 1 -23.33 26.04 6.67
CA MET A 1 -23.26 26.68 5.34
C MET A 1 -22.04 26.12 4.63
N THR A 2 -22.23 25.39 3.54
CA THR A 2 -21.12 24.95 2.66
C THR A 2 -20.66 26.13 1.81
N THR A 3 -19.35 26.32 1.71
CA THR A 3 -18.73 27.41 0.95
C THR A 3 -18.86 27.13 -0.56
N PRO A 4 -18.97 28.13 -1.45
CA PRO A 4 -19.08 27.92 -2.90
C PRO A 4 -18.07 26.92 -3.54
N PRO A 5 -16.78 26.87 -3.14
CA PRO A 5 -15.86 25.85 -3.64
C PRO A 5 -16.26 24.42 -3.23
N ASP A 6 -16.86 24.22 -2.05
CA ASP A 6 -17.30 22.90 -1.57
C ASP A 6 -18.52 22.39 -2.36
N MET A 7 -19.40 23.31 -2.79
CA MET A 7 -20.53 22.98 -3.67
C MET A 7 -20.04 22.50 -5.04
N THR A 8 -19.01 23.15 -5.59
CA THR A 8 -18.44 22.77 -6.89
C THR A 8 -17.80 21.38 -6.87
N ILE A 9 -17.13 21.03 -5.77
CA ILE A 9 -16.51 19.70 -5.59
C ILE A 9 -17.57 18.61 -5.40
N THR A 10 -18.61 18.89 -4.61
CA THR A 10 -19.71 17.94 -4.38
C THR A 10 -20.47 17.67 -5.68
N ASP A 11 -20.78 18.72 -6.43
CA ASP A 11 -21.38 18.62 -7.76
C ASP A 11 -20.53 17.82 -8.74
N ALA A 12 -19.21 18.04 -8.74
CA ALA A 12 -18.28 17.28 -9.57
C ALA A 12 -18.26 15.80 -9.19
N LEU A 13 -18.34 15.48 -7.89
CA LEU A 13 -18.43 14.11 -7.41
C LEU A 13 -19.74 13.44 -7.87
N ASP A 14 -20.87 14.12 -7.74
CA ASP A 14 -22.19 13.59 -8.11
C ASP A 14 -22.32 13.38 -9.64
N ARG A 15 -21.71 14.27 -10.45
CA ARG A 15 -21.60 14.08 -11.92
C ARG A 15 -20.49 13.10 -12.32
N ALA A 16 -19.76 12.58 -11.33
CA ALA A 16 -18.57 11.76 -11.51
C ALA A 16 -17.51 12.41 -12.40
N ASP A 17 -17.33 13.73 -12.38
CA ASP A 17 -16.32 14.43 -13.18
C ASP A 17 -14.90 14.28 -12.58
N ALA A 18 -14.27 13.15 -12.90
CA ALA A 18 -12.93 12.82 -12.42
C ALA A 18 -11.86 13.81 -12.91
N ALA A 19 -12.02 14.40 -14.10
CA ALA A 19 -11.04 15.32 -14.65
C ALA A 19 -11.05 16.66 -13.89
N LEU A 20 -12.23 17.17 -13.56
CA LEU A 20 -12.36 18.36 -12.73
C LEU A 20 -11.82 18.12 -11.31
N LEU A 21 -12.16 16.98 -10.71
CA LEU A 21 -11.66 16.61 -9.38
C LEU A 21 -10.13 16.48 -9.35
N ALA A 22 -9.54 15.80 -10.34
CA ALA A 22 -8.08 15.65 -10.43
C ALA A 22 -7.34 16.99 -10.57
N ARG A 23 -7.96 18.01 -11.18
CA ARG A 23 -7.38 19.36 -11.29
C ARG A 23 -7.49 20.19 -10.01
N ARG A 24 -8.40 19.83 -9.10
CA ARG A 24 -8.78 20.65 -7.95
C ARG A 24 -8.36 20.04 -6.62
N LEU A 25 -8.24 18.72 -6.57
CA LEU A 25 -7.86 17.99 -5.37
C LEU A 25 -6.36 17.72 -5.39
N ASP A 26 -5.74 17.94 -4.24
CA ASP A 26 -4.37 17.57 -3.96
C ASP A 26 -4.34 16.50 -2.87
N ALA A 27 -3.45 15.52 -3.02
CA ALA A 27 -3.37 14.38 -2.12
C ALA A 27 -2.95 14.73 -0.69
N ARG A 28 -2.45 15.93 -0.39
CA ARG A 28 -2.11 16.36 0.98
C ARG A 28 -3.24 17.16 1.62
N THR A 29 -3.99 17.91 0.82
CA THR A 29 -5.04 18.82 1.29
C THR A 29 -6.46 18.26 1.16
N CYS A 30 -6.69 17.23 0.35
CA CYS A 30 -8.02 16.65 0.13
C CYS A 30 -8.61 16.10 1.45
N PRO A 31 -9.82 16.52 1.89
CA PRO A 31 -10.40 16.04 3.13
C PRO A 31 -10.59 14.52 3.18
N PRO A 32 -10.36 13.85 4.32
CA PRO A 32 -10.44 12.40 4.41
C PRO A 32 -11.84 11.84 4.16
N ASP A 33 -12.88 12.58 4.52
CA ASP A 33 -14.26 12.16 4.27
C ASP A 33 -14.60 12.17 2.77
N LEU A 34 -14.10 13.18 2.05
CA LEU A 34 -14.22 13.26 0.59
C LEU A 34 -13.43 12.12 -0.07
N LEU A 35 -12.19 11.89 0.37
CA LEU A 35 -11.37 10.80 -0.13
C LEU A 35 -12.02 9.43 0.11
N GLY A 36 -12.59 9.23 1.30
CA GLY A 36 -13.36 8.03 1.61
C GLY A 36 -14.60 7.84 0.73
N ARG A 37 -15.31 8.92 0.39
CA ARG A 37 -16.41 8.88 -0.58
C ARG A 37 -15.91 8.52 -1.98
N MET A 38 -14.76 9.04 -2.40
CA MET A 38 -14.18 8.74 -3.71
C MET A 38 -13.76 7.27 -3.82
N VAL A 39 -13.04 6.74 -2.82
CA VAL A 39 -12.58 5.33 -2.79
C VAL A 39 -13.77 4.34 -2.84
N ARG A 40 -14.90 4.69 -2.25
CA ARG A 40 -16.14 3.88 -2.23
C ARG A 40 -17.15 4.28 -3.32
N HIS A 41 -16.78 5.14 -4.25
CA HIS A 41 -17.71 5.69 -5.23
C HIS A 41 -18.21 4.62 -6.22
N PRO A 42 -19.46 4.67 -6.71
CA PRO A 42 -19.94 3.69 -7.70
C PRO A 42 -19.26 3.81 -9.07
N ALA A 43 -18.82 5.00 -9.48
CA ALA A 43 -18.10 5.21 -10.73
C ALA A 43 -16.61 4.84 -10.61
N ALA A 44 -16.15 3.90 -11.45
CA ALA A 44 -14.77 3.39 -11.45
C ALA A 44 -13.70 4.49 -11.60
N ARG A 45 -13.95 5.49 -12.47
CA ARG A 45 -13.04 6.62 -12.66
C ARG A 45 -12.81 7.45 -11.40
N ILE A 46 -13.84 7.59 -10.56
CA ILE A 46 -13.75 8.31 -9.29
C ILE A 46 -13.05 7.47 -8.23
N ARG A 47 -13.33 6.17 -8.17
CA ARG A 47 -12.61 5.25 -7.28
C ARG A 47 -11.13 5.22 -7.59
N HIS A 48 -10.78 5.05 -8.86
CA HIS A 48 -9.39 5.03 -9.30
C HIS A 48 -8.66 6.33 -8.92
N LEU A 49 -9.28 7.49 -9.14
CA LEU A 49 -8.73 8.77 -8.69
C LEU A 49 -8.58 8.83 -7.16
N GLY A 50 -9.59 8.38 -6.42
CA GLY A 50 -9.54 8.32 -4.95
C GLY A 50 -8.42 7.42 -4.43
N LEU A 51 -8.22 6.25 -5.02
CA LEU A 51 -7.14 5.32 -4.68
C LEU A 51 -5.76 5.90 -5.03
N THR A 52 -5.64 6.61 -6.16
CA THR A 52 -4.40 7.28 -6.57
C THR A 52 -4.02 8.38 -5.60
N LEU A 53 -4.98 9.26 -5.25
CA LEU A 53 -4.77 10.29 -4.22
C LEU A 53 -4.44 9.69 -2.85
N LEU A 54 -5.00 8.52 -2.53
CA LEU A 54 -4.70 7.81 -1.29
C LEU A 54 -3.28 7.23 -1.29
N ALA A 55 -2.78 6.74 -2.44
CA ALA A 55 -1.42 6.25 -2.61
C ALA A 55 -0.38 7.37 -2.51
N GLU A 56 -0.62 8.48 -3.22
CA GLU A 56 0.21 9.70 -3.10
C GLU A 56 0.24 10.20 -1.65
N ARG A 57 -0.92 10.16 -0.99
CA ARG A 57 -1.03 10.50 0.42
C ARG A 57 -0.20 9.53 1.28
N ALA A 58 -0.25 8.22 1.04
CA ALA A 58 0.57 7.26 1.77
C ALA A 58 2.08 7.51 1.59
N ASP A 59 2.52 8.04 0.45
CA ASP A 59 3.93 8.34 0.18
C ASP A 59 4.46 9.62 0.79
N THR A 60 3.58 10.50 1.26
CA THR A 60 4.02 11.76 1.88
C THR A 60 4.93 11.46 3.07
N PRO A 61 6.21 11.88 3.03
CA PRO A 61 7.09 11.70 4.17
C PRO A 61 6.53 12.51 5.33
N ASP A 62 6.62 11.95 6.53
CA ASP A 62 6.32 12.71 7.74
C ASP A 62 7.26 13.90 7.79
N ALA A 63 6.69 15.10 7.74
CA ALA A 63 7.41 16.32 8.06
C ALA A 63 7.74 16.29 9.56
N GLY A 64 8.80 15.56 9.93
CA GLY A 64 9.22 15.34 11.32
C GLY A 64 10.42 14.39 11.49
N GLY A 65 10.92 13.75 10.43
CA GLY A 65 12.08 12.85 10.51
C GLY A 65 13.45 13.54 10.43
N GLY A 66 13.65 14.64 11.15
CA GLY A 66 14.90 15.40 11.13
C GLY A 66 15.22 16.02 12.48
N GLY A 67 15.64 15.19 13.44
CA GLY A 67 16.12 15.68 14.73
C GLY A 67 16.11 14.59 15.79
N GLU A 68 17.29 14.08 16.14
CA GLU A 68 17.51 13.43 17.43
C GLU A 68 17.23 14.47 18.52
N GLY A 69 16.03 14.44 19.11
CA GLY A 69 15.67 15.38 20.17
C GLY A 69 14.20 15.31 20.54
N GLU A 70 13.92 14.65 21.67
CA GLU A 70 12.77 14.89 22.55
C GLU A 70 11.34 14.74 21.98
N GLY A 71 10.74 13.57 22.23
CA GLY A 71 9.48 13.55 22.99
C GLY A 71 8.14 13.51 22.25
N GLY A 72 7.76 12.33 21.73
CA GLY A 72 6.42 11.74 21.93
C GLY A 72 5.19 12.31 21.19
N ALA A 73 5.23 13.51 20.62
CA ALA A 73 4.10 14.13 19.91
C ALA A 73 4.20 14.00 18.37
N GLU A 74 5.40 14.06 17.81
CA GLU A 74 5.62 14.11 16.35
C GLU A 74 5.62 12.73 15.67
N ALA A 75 6.15 11.70 16.35
CA ALA A 75 5.94 10.29 15.95
C ALA A 75 4.45 9.89 15.95
N ARG A 76 3.60 10.64 16.65
CA ARG A 76 2.15 10.46 16.72
C ARG A 76 1.43 11.06 15.51
N ALA A 77 1.97 12.12 14.91
CA ALA A 77 1.39 12.76 13.73
C ALA A 77 1.53 11.88 12.48
N GLY A 78 2.69 11.25 12.32
CA GLY A 78 2.95 10.33 11.21
C GLY A 78 2.23 8.99 11.30
N ALA A 79 2.15 8.47 12.52
CA ALA A 79 1.27 7.35 12.83
C ALA A 79 -0.21 7.69 12.53
N GLY A 80 -0.63 8.95 12.71
CA GLY A 80 -1.99 9.41 12.44
C GLY A 80 -2.36 9.38 10.95
N HIS A 81 -1.42 9.75 10.09
CA HIS A 81 -1.63 9.79 8.64
C HIS A 81 -1.77 8.41 8.02
N LEU A 82 -0.85 7.49 8.33
CA LEU A 82 -0.95 6.09 7.87
C LEU A 82 -2.14 5.37 8.50
N ALA A 83 -2.52 5.72 9.75
CA ALA A 83 -3.75 5.20 10.36
C ALA A 83 -5.02 5.66 9.62
N LEU A 84 -5.03 6.92 9.16
CA LEU A 84 -6.11 7.45 8.32
C LEU A 84 -6.17 6.72 6.99
N VAL A 85 -5.04 6.52 6.32
CA VAL A 85 -4.98 5.76 5.06
C VAL A 85 -5.53 4.35 5.25
N ALA A 86 -5.05 3.64 6.28
CA ALA A 86 -5.52 2.29 6.60
C ALA A 86 -7.03 2.23 6.87
N ARG A 87 -7.61 3.25 7.52
CA ARG A 87 -9.06 3.34 7.79
C ARG A 87 -9.90 3.54 6.53
N LEU A 88 -9.32 4.13 5.48
CA LEU A 88 -10.03 4.43 4.24
C LEU A 88 -9.97 3.29 3.22
N LEU A 89 -9.06 2.34 3.40
CA LEU A 89 -8.91 1.21 2.49
C LEU A 89 -10.12 0.25 2.57
N PRO A 90 -10.62 -0.23 1.42
CA PRO A 90 -11.57 -1.33 1.36
C PRO A 90 -10.94 -2.65 1.82
N ASP A 91 -11.73 -3.49 2.49
CA ASP A 91 -11.32 -4.86 2.86
C ASP A 91 -11.49 -5.86 1.71
N SER A 92 -12.14 -5.47 0.60
CA SER A 92 -12.37 -6.32 -0.58
C SER A 92 -11.47 -5.92 -1.75
N PRO A 93 -11.14 -6.85 -2.67
CA PRO A 93 -10.49 -6.50 -3.91
C PRO A 93 -11.31 -5.48 -4.72
N GLY A 94 -10.62 -4.76 -5.59
CA GLY A 94 -11.25 -3.79 -6.50
C GLY A 94 -12.20 -4.47 -7.49
N THR A 95 -13.07 -3.66 -8.10
CA THR A 95 -14.00 -4.14 -9.13
C THR A 95 -13.30 -4.45 -10.46
N SER A 96 -12.09 -3.94 -10.63
CA SER A 96 -11.19 -4.23 -11.74
C SER A 96 -9.84 -4.75 -11.21
N PRO A 97 -9.07 -5.47 -12.05
CA PRO A 97 -7.72 -5.85 -11.68
C PRO A 97 -6.82 -4.64 -11.41
N GLU A 98 -7.00 -3.53 -12.12
CA GLU A 98 -6.22 -2.30 -11.96
C GLU A 98 -6.46 -1.68 -10.59
N GLU A 99 -7.72 -1.60 -10.15
CA GLU A 99 -8.07 -1.17 -8.79
C GLU A 99 -7.48 -2.12 -7.74
N SER A 100 -7.52 -3.44 -7.99
CA SER A 100 -6.98 -4.43 -7.05
C SER A 100 -5.45 -4.36 -6.93
N LEU A 101 -4.74 -4.04 -8.02
CA LEU A 101 -3.29 -3.83 -7.99
C LEU A 101 -2.92 -2.59 -7.18
N LEU A 102 -3.62 -1.47 -7.38
CA LEU A 102 -3.41 -0.25 -6.60
C LEU A 102 -3.64 -0.48 -5.11
N LEU A 103 -4.69 -1.22 -4.77
CA LEU A 103 -4.98 -1.59 -3.40
C LEU A 103 -3.90 -2.51 -2.80
N ALA A 104 -3.44 -3.52 -3.54
CA ALA A 104 -2.37 -4.41 -3.08
C ALA A 104 -1.08 -3.62 -2.77
N ASP A 105 -0.71 -2.68 -3.64
CA ASP A 105 0.43 -1.78 -3.43
C ASP A 105 0.24 -0.87 -2.19
N LEU A 106 -0.95 -0.28 -2.03
CA LEU A 106 -1.31 0.48 -0.82
C LEU A 106 -1.19 -0.36 0.46
N HIS A 107 -1.65 -1.61 0.43
CA HIS A 107 -1.52 -2.54 1.55
C HIS A 107 -0.06 -2.90 1.84
N ALA A 108 0.77 -3.10 0.82
CA ALA A 108 2.20 -3.37 0.97
C ALA A 108 2.92 -2.19 1.66
N ARG A 109 2.68 -0.95 1.19
CA ARG A 109 3.25 0.27 1.78
C ARG A 109 2.84 0.47 3.23
N LEU A 110 1.59 0.16 3.57
CA LEU A 110 1.12 0.19 4.95
C LEU A 110 1.75 -0.90 5.81
N GLY A 111 1.90 -2.12 5.30
CA GLY A 111 2.57 -3.21 6.01
C GLY A 111 4.02 -2.87 6.36
N ALA A 112 4.74 -2.27 5.40
CA ALA A 112 6.13 -1.83 5.56
C ALA A 112 6.31 -0.81 6.70
N ARG A 113 5.37 0.14 6.81
CA ARG A 113 5.49 1.30 7.72
C ARG A 113 4.70 1.14 9.02
N ARG A 114 3.78 0.18 9.09
CA ARG A 114 2.92 -0.07 10.25
C ARG A 114 2.99 -1.54 10.70
N PRO A 115 3.73 -1.86 11.79
CA PRO A 115 3.97 -3.23 12.26
C PRO A 115 2.74 -4.05 12.71
N ARG A 116 1.52 -3.51 12.57
CA ARG A 116 0.25 -4.15 12.95
C ARG A 116 -0.85 -3.92 11.91
N HIS A 117 -0.48 -3.59 10.69
CA HIS A 117 -1.46 -3.51 9.60
C HIS A 117 -1.98 -4.90 9.31
N ARG A 118 -3.27 -5.13 9.55
CA ARG A 118 -3.90 -6.42 9.26
C ARG A 118 -4.33 -6.41 7.80
N LEU A 119 -3.78 -7.34 7.04
CA LEU A 119 -4.19 -7.57 5.66
C LEU A 119 -5.56 -8.28 5.63
N PRO A 120 -6.51 -7.81 4.82
CA PRO A 120 -7.74 -8.53 4.51
C PRO A 120 -7.47 -9.90 3.88
N ASP A 121 -8.41 -10.84 3.99
CA ASP A 121 -8.26 -12.15 3.34
C ASP A 121 -8.75 -12.10 1.88
N TRP A 122 -7.83 -11.81 0.97
CA TRP A 122 -8.11 -11.80 -0.47
C TRP A 122 -7.85 -13.15 -1.15
N ARG A 123 -7.26 -14.11 -0.44
CA ARG A 123 -6.86 -15.40 -1.03
C ARG A 123 -8.08 -16.23 -1.45
N ALA A 124 -9.22 -16.03 -0.80
CA ALA A 124 -10.49 -16.65 -1.15
C ALA A 124 -11.13 -16.06 -2.43
N ALA A 125 -10.71 -14.88 -2.88
CA ALA A 125 -11.27 -14.26 -4.08
C ALA A 125 -10.66 -14.87 -5.36
N ALA A 126 -11.48 -15.01 -6.41
CA ALA A 126 -11.05 -15.52 -7.71
C ALA A 126 -10.27 -14.44 -8.49
N LEU A 127 -9.06 -14.14 -8.05
CA LEU A 127 -8.25 -13.03 -8.56
C LEU A 127 -7.36 -13.44 -9.76
N PRO A 128 -7.16 -12.54 -10.73
CA PRO A 128 -6.17 -12.74 -11.79
C PRO A 128 -4.76 -12.94 -11.20
N ALA A 129 -3.92 -13.72 -11.89
CA ALA A 129 -2.57 -14.07 -11.41
C ALA A 129 -1.73 -12.84 -11.01
N ARG A 130 -1.77 -11.75 -11.81
CA ARG A 130 -1.05 -10.50 -11.48
C ARG A 130 -1.45 -9.89 -10.14
N VAL A 131 -2.74 -9.95 -9.80
CA VAL A 131 -3.25 -9.42 -8.53
C VAL A 131 -2.85 -10.35 -7.38
N ARG A 132 -2.89 -11.67 -7.59
CA ARG A 132 -2.41 -12.64 -6.60
C ARG A 132 -0.93 -12.47 -6.28
N ILE A 133 -0.11 -12.22 -7.30
CA ILE A 133 1.33 -11.92 -7.13
C ILE A 133 1.52 -10.64 -6.32
N ALA A 134 0.86 -9.55 -6.71
CA ALA A 134 0.95 -8.28 -5.99
C ALA A 134 0.44 -8.40 -4.54
N TRP A 135 -0.61 -9.19 -4.31
CA TRP A 135 -1.12 -9.46 -2.97
C TRP A 135 -0.14 -10.26 -2.13
N LEU A 136 0.45 -11.32 -2.69
CA LEU A 136 1.47 -12.11 -2.01
C LEU A 136 2.70 -11.27 -1.68
N ARG A 137 3.08 -10.31 -2.54
CA ARG A 137 4.11 -9.32 -2.21
C ARG A 137 3.75 -8.50 -0.98
N ALA A 138 2.53 -7.97 -0.91
CA ALA A 138 2.08 -7.20 0.25
C ALA A 138 2.13 -8.03 1.55
N GLU A 139 1.75 -9.31 1.47
CA GLU A 139 1.86 -10.25 2.58
C GLU A 139 3.32 -10.48 3.00
N LEU A 140 4.21 -10.76 2.06
CA LEU A 140 5.64 -11.00 2.33
C LEU A 140 6.37 -9.79 2.89
N LEU A 141 6.10 -8.60 2.37
CA LEU A 141 6.74 -7.35 2.78
C LEU A 141 6.30 -6.91 4.19
N GLY A 142 5.06 -7.24 4.57
CA GLY A 142 4.52 -7.00 5.91
C GLY A 142 4.92 -8.07 6.93
N ASP A 143 4.81 -9.35 6.57
CA ASP A 143 5.12 -10.50 7.41
C ASP A 143 5.80 -11.63 6.61
N PRO A 144 7.15 -11.70 6.64
CA PRO A 144 7.89 -12.75 5.94
C PRO A 144 7.58 -14.18 6.38
N THR A 145 6.93 -14.39 7.53
CA THR A 145 6.61 -15.75 8.01
C THR A 145 5.60 -16.50 7.12
N VAL A 146 4.92 -15.78 6.23
CA VAL A 146 4.04 -16.34 5.19
C VAL A 146 4.77 -17.40 4.34
N LEU A 147 6.09 -17.25 4.13
CA LEU A 147 6.93 -18.21 3.40
C LEU A 147 6.89 -19.63 3.97
N ARG A 148 6.65 -19.78 5.28
CA ARG A 148 6.59 -21.09 5.94
C ARG A 148 5.38 -21.93 5.52
N THR A 149 4.34 -21.26 5.01
CA THR A 149 3.07 -21.90 4.65
C THR A 149 2.75 -21.77 3.16
N GLU A 150 3.41 -20.85 2.47
CA GLU A 150 3.17 -20.62 1.05
C GLU A 150 3.81 -21.74 0.20
N PRO A 151 3.05 -22.40 -0.68
CA PRO A 151 3.62 -23.41 -1.56
C PRO A 151 4.64 -22.79 -2.53
N ALA A 152 5.78 -23.47 -2.68
CA ALA A 152 6.77 -23.12 -3.69
C ALA A 152 6.18 -23.23 -5.10
N GLY A 153 6.47 -22.25 -5.95
CA GLY A 153 5.98 -22.20 -7.33
C GLY A 153 6.03 -20.80 -7.93
N GLU A 154 5.53 -20.71 -9.18
CA GLU A 154 5.65 -19.50 -10.01
C GLU A 154 5.09 -18.24 -9.34
N LEU A 155 3.97 -18.35 -8.62
CA LEU A 155 3.37 -17.20 -7.93
C LEU A 155 4.32 -16.64 -6.86
N LEU A 156 4.92 -17.52 -6.05
CA LEU A 156 5.85 -17.13 -5.00
C LEU A 156 7.16 -16.60 -5.58
N TYR A 157 7.74 -17.28 -6.56
CA TYR A 157 8.98 -16.85 -7.19
C TYR A 157 8.84 -15.47 -7.82
N ARG A 158 7.71 -15.23 -8.48
CA ARG A 158 7.44 -13.93 -9.11
C ARG A 158 7.18 -12.83 -8.09
N ALA A 159 6.46 -13.14 -7.00
CA ALA A 159 6.26 -12.20 -5.92
C ALA A 159 7.60 -11.76 -5.30
N VAL A 160 8.45 -12.71 -4.94
CA VAL A 160 9.77 -12.41 -4.34
C VAL A 160 10.67 -11.65 -5.32
N ARG A 161 10.67 -12.03 -6.60
CA ARG A 161 11.44 -11.35 -7.64
C ARG A 161 11.03 -9.89 -7.84
N GLU A 162 9.74 -9.61 -7.78
CA GLU A 162 9.21 -8.26 -7.97
C GLU A 162 9.30 -7.40 -6.71
N SER A 163 9.69 -7.97 -5.55
CA SER A 163 9.87 -7.24 -4.29
C SER A 163 11.22 -6.53 -4.19
N GLU A 164 11.24 -5.45 -3.41
CA GLU A 164 12.44 -4.68 -3.09
C GLU A 164 12.71 -4.69 -1.58
N ALA A 165 13.99 -4.71 -1.18
CA ALA A 165 14.37 -4.74 0.23
C ALA A 165 13.91 -3.47 0.99
N ALA A 166 13.93 -2.32 0.31
CA ALA A 166 13.48 -1.04 0.88
C ALA A 166 11.98 -0.97 1.17
N GLU A 167 11.18 -1.83 0.53
CA GLU A 167 9.74 -1.92 0.76
C GLU A 167 9.39 -2.87 1.90
N ALA A 168 10.33 -3.67 2.40
CA ALA A 168 10.07 -4.65 3.45
C ALA A 168 10.10 -3.99 4.84
N HIS A 169 9.16 -4.36 5.72
CA HIS A 169 9.19 -3.91 7.11
C HIS A 169 10.44 -4.41 7.86
N ARG A 170 10.91 -5.62 7.51
CA ARG A 170 12.11 -6.28 8.07
C ARG A 170 12.87 -7.01 6.96
N PRO A 171 13.72 -6.31 6.19
CA PRO A 171 14.42 -6.90 5.05
C PRO A 171 15.37 -8.03 5.47
N ASP A 172 16.02 -7.90 6.62
CA ASP A 172 16.84 -8.92 7.27
C ASP A 172 16.07 -10.22 7.50
N ARG A 173 14.86 -10.11 8.07
CA ARG A 173 14.01 -11.26 8.33
C ARG A 173 13.47 -11.87 7.03
N LEU A 174 13.15 -11.05 6.03
CA LEU A 174 12.72 -11.54 4.73
C LEU A 174 13.81 -12.39 4.07
N VAL A 175 15.06 -11.92 4.08
CA VAL A 175 16.20 -12.68 3.57
C VAL A 175 16.39 -13.99 4.34
N ALA A 176 16.31 -13.96 5.68
CA ALA A 176 16.47 -15.15 6.50
C ALA A 176 15.41 -16.22 6.18
N GLU A 177 14.12 -15.85 6.13
CA GLU A 177 13.04 -16.81 5.84
C GLU A 177 13.14 -17.38 4.40
N LEU A 178 13.61 -16.59 3.43
CA LEU A 178 13.86 -17.07 2.06
C LEU A 178 14.99 -18.11 2.02
N VAL A 179 16.07 -17.89 2.77
CA VAL A 179 17.18 -18.84 2.89
C VAL A 179 16.72 -20.11 3.60
N ASP A 180 15.96 -19.98 4.68
CA ASP A 180 15.46 -21.09 5.49
C ASP A 180 14.50 -22.00 4.71
N THR A 181 13.91 -21.52 3.62
CA THR A 181 13.06 -22.33 2.74
C THR A 181 13.86 -23.46 2.05
N GLY A 182 15.18 -23.30 1.88
CA GLY A 182 16.04 -24.28 1.21
C GLY A 182 15.82 -24.40 -0.30
N ASP A 183 14.97 -23.56 -0.89
CA ASP A 183 14.72 -23.52 -2.32
C ASP A 183 15.81 -22.70 -3.04
N PRO A 184 16.46 -23.24 -4.09
CA PRO A 184 17.58 -22.56 -4.76
C PRO A 184 17.17 -21.28 -5.53
N VAL A 185 15.94 -21.22 -6.05
CA VAL A 185 15.40 -20.03 -6.72
C VAL A 185 15.20 -18.93 -5.68
N LEU A 186 14.58 -19.26 -4.55
CA LEU A 186 14.38 -18.31 -3.45
C LEU A 186 15.70 -17.88 -2.81
N GLY A 187 16.68 -18.78 -2.69
CA GLY A 187 18.02 -18.45 -2.20
C GLY A 187 18.76 -17.45 -3.11
N THR A 188 18.57 -17.54 -4.42
CA THR A 188 19.13 -16.57 -5.37
C THR A 188 18.50 -15.18 -5.19
N GLU A 189 17.18 -15.13 -5.00
CA GLU A 189 16.48 -13.87 -4.76
C GLU A 189 16.79 -13.30 -3.36
N ALA A 190 17.05 -14.14 -2.35
CA ALA A 190 17.51 -13.71 -1.03
C ALA A 190 18.86 -12.97 -1.11
N LEU A 191 19.81 -13.49 -1.91
CA LEU A 191 21.10 -12.84 -2.18
C LEU A 191 20.92 -11.50 -2.90
N ARG A 192 20.00 -11.44 -3.88
CA ARG A 192 19.64 -10.19 -4.57
C ARG A 192 19.13 -9.15 -3.57
N LEU A 193 18.13 -9.52 -2.75
CA LEU A 193 17.52 -8.64 -1.76
C LEU A 193 18.53 -8.17 -0.70
N ALA A 194 19.41 -9.05 -0.23
CA ALA A 194 20.47 -8.67 0.72
C ALA A 194 21.41 -7.61 0.11
N ARG A 195 21.82 -7.79 -1.15
CA ARG A 195 22.65 -6.81 -1.86
C ARG A 195 21.92 -5.49 -2.06
N ASP A 196 20.65 -5.54 -2.46
CA ASP A 196 19.84 -4.34 -2.69
C ASP A 196 19.65 -3.57 -1.37
N GLY A 197 19.46 -4.26 -0.24
CA GLY A 197 19.43 -3.67 1.10
C GLY A 197 20.75 -2.98 1.49
N LEU A 198 21.89 -3.65 1.25
CA LEU A 198 23.21 -3.06 1.49
C LEU A 198 23.45 -1.79 0.65
N HIS A 199 22.97 -1.75 -0.59
CA HIS A 199 23.05 -0.54 -1.43
C HIS A 199 22.13 0.58 -0.95
N ALA A 200 20.97 0.23 -0.39
CA ALA A 200 20.03 1.19 0.18
C ALA A 200 20.42 1.68 1.58
N GLY A 201 21.41 1.05 2.23
CA GLY A 201 21.85 1.40 3.58
C GLY A 201 20.92 0.90 4.70
N LEU A 202 20.25 -0.22 4.47
CA LEU A 202 19.38 -0.93 5.43
C LEU A 202 20.17 -1.99 6.20
#